data_AF-A0A0P7ZUF0-F1
#
_entry.id   AF-A0A0P7ZUF0-F1
#
_cell.length_a   1.000
_cell.length_b   1.000
_cell.length_c   1.000
_cell.angle_alpha   90.00
_cell.angle_beta   90.00
_cell.angle_gamma   90.00
#
_symmetry.space_group_name_H-M   'P 1'
#
loop_
_entity.id
_entity.type
_entity.pdbx_description
1 polymer ?
#
loop_
_entity_poly.entity_id
_entity_poly.type
_entity_poly.pdbx_seq_one_letter_code
_entity_poly.pdbx_strand_id
1 'polypeptide(L)'
;MLNATAYKYDLNANRTLYVGSHGTTTTITLQSGHVGQQQQSSNQFSTGQWTAMPRLYSLGEGVVVVITTLTETYYLQVQGTQMQMGSGPISAELAAHIDQSPPLPLQTVESMPAATFSAMSSMPSMSSMPSMSSMPPMSSMPPMRMKMGNMEMNMDSSVISSSSTNFTRSVADSAAKATDNASHSEDPHPSTKVKRFCSQCGSAIQPSDNFCAYCGERLSNG
;
A
#
# COMPACT_ATOMS: atom_id res chain seq x y z
N MET A 1 -1.16 -33.52 13.28
CA MET A 1 -1.97 -32.67 12.37
C MET A 1 -2.29 -31.41 13.15
N LEU A 2 -1.92 -30.23 12.65
CA LEU A 2 -2.22 -28.95 13.32
C LEU A 2 -3.71 -28.66 13.12
N ASN A 3 -4.52 -28.87 14.15
CA ASN A 3 -5.99 -28.72 14.06
C ASN A 3 -6.44 -27.24 14.09
N ALA A 4 -5.55 -26.31 14.43
CA ALA A 4 -5.84 -24.88 14.44
C ALA A 4 -5.23 -24.19 13.22
N THR A 5 -6.09 -23.57 12.41
CA THR A 5 -5.72 -22.72 11.26
C THR A 5 -5.64 -21.25 11.64
N ALA A 6 -5.95 -20.90 12.90
CA ALA A 6 -5.90 -19.55 13.42
C ALA A 6 -5.39 -19.53 14.86
N TYR A 7 -4.70 -18.44 15.19
CA TYR A 7 -3.99 -18.25 16.43
C TYR A 7 -4.19 -16.82 16.91
N LYS A 8 -4.21 -16.65 18.23
CA LYS A 8 -4.40 -15.39 18.93
C LYS A 8 -3.21 -15.16 19.84
N TYR A 9 -2.71 -13.93 19.82
CA TYR A 9 -1.70 -13.41 20.72
C TYR A 9 -2.25 -12.18 21.41
N ASP A 10 -2.25 -12.22 22.74
CA ASP A 10 -2.55 -11.04 23.53
C ASP A 10 -1.30 -10.17 23.58
N LEU A 11 -1.41 -8.98 22.98
CA LEU A 11 -0.41 -7.95 23.06
C LEU A 11 -0.73 -7.10 24.30
N ASN A 12 0.29 -6.47 24.88
CA ASN A 12 0.09 -5.56 26.01
C ASN A 12 -0.91 -4.42 25.63
N ALA A 13 -1.63 -3.89 26.62
CA ALA A 13 -2.51 -2.72 26.49
C ALA A 13 -3.72 -2.87 25.52
N ASN A 14 -4.58 -3.87 25.74
CA ASN A 14 -5.84 -4.09 25.01
C ASN A 14 -5.67 -4.28 23.49
N ARG A 15 -4.53 -4.81 23.09
CA ARG A 15 -4.25 -5.16 21.70
C ARG A 15 -4.23 -6.67 21.57
N THR A 16 -4.81 -7.17 20.50
CA THR A 16 -4.83 -8.60 20.21
C THR A 16 -4.45 -8.78 18.76
N LEU A 17 -3.48 -9.65 18.51
CA LEU A 17 -3.11 -10.06 17.16
C LEU A 17 -3.69 -11.44 16.88
N TYR A 18 -4.42 -11.55 15.79
CA TYR A 18 -4.86 -12.82 15.23
C TYR A 18 -4.03 -13.13 14.00
N VAL A 19 -3.56 -14.37 13.90
CA VAL A 19 -2.74 -14.86 12.79
C VAL A 19 -3.35 -16.18 12.35
N GLY A 20 -3.78 -16.27 11.10
CA GLY A 20 -4.33 -17.52 10.59
C GLY A 20 -3.94 -17.80 9.16
N SER A 21 -3.87 -19.08 8.84
CA SER A 21 -3.58 -19.62 7.53
C SER A 21 -4.84 -20.15 6.89
N HIS A 22 -5.16 -19.68 5.68
CA HIS A 22 -6.19 -20.27 4.85
C HIS A 22 -5.57 -20.72 3.52
N GLY A 23 -5.33 -22.02 3.39
CA GLY A 23 -4.60 -22.58 2.25
C GLY A 23 -3.17 -22.03 2.19
N THR A 24 -2.82 -21.35 1.10
CA THR A 24 -1.49 -20.75 0.87
C THR A 24 -1.39 -19.30 1.34
N THR A 25 -2.41 -18.80 2.03
CA THR A 25 -2.48 -17.39 2.39
C THR A 25 -2.55 -17.21 3.89
N THR A 26 -1.77 -16.27 4.41
CA THR A 26 -1.78 -15.86 5.81
C THR A 26 -2.60 -14.59 5.95
N THR A 27 -3.58 -14.58 6.84
CA THR A 27 -4.30 -13.39 7.27
C THR A 27 -3.84 -13.01 8.66
N ILE A 28 -3.57 -11.72 8.84
CA ILE A 28 -3.16 -11.12 10.11
C ILE A 28 -4.19 -10.06 10.45
N THR A 29 -4.78 -10.12 11.63
CA THR A 29 -5.74 -9.13 12.10
C THR A 29 -5.27 -8.56 13.43
N LEU A 30 -4.99 -7.27 13.46
CA LEU A 30 -4.70 -6.54 14.68
C LEU A 30 -5.98 -5.87 15.16
N GLN A 31 -6.39 -6.17 16.38
CA GLN A 31 -7.49 -5.53 17.07
C GLN A 31 -6.92 -4.68 18.21
N SER A 32 -7.29 -3.42 18.29
CA SER A 32 -7.00 -2.53 19.42
C SER A 32 -8.31 -1.98 19.98
N GLY A 33 -8.45 -2.05 21.31
CA GLY A 33 -9.67 -1.59 21.99
C GLY A 33 -9.36 -0.54 23.05
N HIS A 34 -9.97 0.64 22.91
CA HIS A 34 -10.15 1.57 24.02
C HIS A 34 -11.64 1.67 24.36
N VAL A 35 -11.97 2.09 25.58
CA VAL A 35 -13.37 2.24 26.02
C VAL A 35 -14.09 3.17 25.03
N GLY A 36 -15.08 2.64 24.31
CA GLY A 36 -15.89 3.39 23.35
C GLY A 36 -15.44 3.33 21.87
N GLN A 37 -14.26 2.79 21.53
CA GLN A 37 -13.85 2.56 20.13
C GLN A 37 -12.97 1.31 19.98
N GLN A 38 -13.42 0.35 19.18
CA GLN A 38 -12.64 -0.79 18.72
C GLN A 38 -12.11 -0.50 17.31
N GLN A 39 -10.80 -0.44 17.16
CA GLN A 39 -10.15 -0.34 15.85
C GLN A 39 -9.61 -1.71 15.45
N GLN A 40 -9.80 -2.07 14.19
CA GLN A 40 -9.33 -3.33 13.63
C GLN A 40 -8.64 -3.04 12.30
N SER A 41 -7.42 -3.55 12.15
CA SER A 41 -6.72 -3.61 10.87
C SER A 41 -6.45 -5.05 10.52
N SER A 42 -6.51 -5.39 9.23
CA SER A 42 -6.20 -6.75 8.79
C SER A 42 -5.46 -6.70 7.46
N ASN A 43 -4.49 -7.59 7.31
CA ASN A 43 -3.66 -7.71 6.12
C ASN A 43 -3.59 -9.18 5.71
N GLN A 44 -3.47 -9.42 4.41
CA GLN A 44 -3.40 -10.75 3.85
C GLN A 44 -2.14 -10.88 3.00
N PHE A 45 -1.40 -11.98 3.19
CA PHE A 45 -0.10 -12.22 2.58
C PHE A 45 -0.04 -13.62 1.97
N SER A 46 0.51 -13.75 0.77
CA SER A 46 0.73 -15.04 0.13
C SER A 46 2.04 -15.66 0.65
N THR A 47 1.96 -16.47 1.70
CA THR A 47 3.13 -17.12 2.33
C THR A 47 3.32 -18.57 1.92
N GLY A 48 2.30 -19.24 1.37
CA GLY A 48 2.29 -20.69 1.20
C GLY A 48 1.82 -21.44 2.45
N GLN A 49 1.95 -22.76 2.40
CA GLN A 49 1.52 -23.67 3.48
C GLN A 49 2.48 -23.62 4.66
N TRP A 50 1.93 -23.50 5.87
CA TRP A 50 2.72 -23.47 7.09
C TRP A 50 3.24 -24.87 7.42
N THR A 51 4.53 -24.96 7.73
CA THR A 51 5.18 -26.21 8.18
C THR A 51 5.33 -26.25 9.69
N ALA A 52 5.26 -25.09 10.35
CA ALA A 52 5.30 -24.96 11.79
C ALA A 52 4.27 -23.93 12.27
N MET A 53 3.95 -23.99 13.56
CA MET A 53 3.14 -23.00 14.24
C MET A 53 3.81 -21.62 14.20
N PRO A 54 3.05 -20.52 13.96
CA PRO A 54 3.61 -19.18 13.96
C PRO A 54 4.16 -18.86 15.36
N ARG A 55 5.28 -18.13 15.38
CA ARG A 55 5.90 -17.65 16.61
C ARG A 55 5.90 -16.15 16.63
N LEU A 56 5.66 -15.54 17.78
CA LEU A 56 5.59 -14.10 17.92
C LEU A 56 6.55 -13.65 19.00
N TYR A 57 7.36 -12.64 18.68
CA TYR A 57 8.38 -12.09 19.58
C TYR A 57 8.09 -10.61 19.81
N SER A 58 8.26 -10.12 21.05
CA SER A 58 8.16 -8.70 21.36
C SER A 58 9.50 -8.01 21.13
N LEU A 59 9.49 -6.91 20.39
CA LEU A 59 10.66 -6.10 20.08
C LEU A 59 10.36 -4.64 20.43
N GLY A 60 10.82 -4.15 21.59
CA GLY A 60 10.65 -2.74 21.99
C GLY A 60 9.23 -2.20 21.76
N GLU A 61 9.06 -1.41 20.70
CA GLU A 61 7.79 -0.77 20.32
C GLU A 61 6.87 -1.59 19.39
N GLY A 62 7.28 -2.80 18.99
CA GLY A 62 6.57 -3.64 18.04
C GLY A 62 6.65 -5.12 18.35
N VAL A 63 6.13 -5.93 17.43
CA VAL A 63 6.23 -7.39 17.47
C VAL A 63 6.63 -7.95 16.12
N VAL A 64 7.31 -9.10 16.13
CA VAL A 64 7.65 -9.84 14.93
C VAL A 64 6.95 -11.19 14.96
N VAL A 65 6.21 -11.49 13.90
CA VAL A 65 5.65 -12.83 13.67
C VAL A 65 6.54 -13.57 12.70
N VAL A 66 6.99 -14.75 13.10
CA VAL A 66 7.80 -15.67 12.30
C VAL A 66 6.89 -16.79 11.80
N ILE A 67 6.80 -16.89 10.48
CA ILE A 67 5.98 -17.90 9.79
C ILE A 67 6.92 -18.78 8.99
N THR A 68 7.04 -20.04 9.37
CA THR A 68 7.87 -21.02 8.66
C THR A 68 7.00 -21.81 7.69
N THR A 69 7.40 -21.82 6.43
CA THR A 69 6.69 -22.52 5.36
C THR A 69 7.61 -23.56 4.72
N LEU A 70 7.11 -24.26 3.69
CA LEU A 70 7.91 -25.22 2.92
C LEU A 70 8.99 -24.53 2.07
N THR A 71 8.73 -23.31 1.60
CA THR A 71 9.60 -22.59 0.67
C THR A 71 10.60 -21.71 1.39
N GLU A 72 10.15 -20.94 2.38
CA GLU A 72 10.99 -20.00 3.13
C GLU A 72 10.36 -19.61 4.47
N THR A 73 11.12 -18.87 5.28
CA THR A 73 10.61 -18.25 6.51
C THR A 73 10.26 -16.80 6.23
N TYR A 74 9.04 -16.40 6.59
CA TYR A 74 8.56 -15.03 6.51
C TYR A 74 8.62 -14.37 7.88
N TYR A 75 8.97 -13.10 7.87
CA TYR A 75 9.04 -12.24 9.05
C TYR A 75 8.09 -11.08 8.86
N LEU A 76 7.08 -11.01 9.72
CA LEU A 76 6.10 -9.94 9.73
C LEU A 76 6.39 -9.01 10.90
N GLN A 77 6.79 -7.79 10.61
CA GLN A 77 6.93 -6.73 11.60
C GLN A 77 5.60 -6.00 11.76
N VAL A 78 5.18 -5.83 13.02
CA VAL A 78 3.97 -5.10 13.38
C VAL A 78 4.35 -3.99 14.35
N GLN A 79 4.25 -2.73 13.92
CA GLN A 79 4.51 -1.53 14.73
C GLN A 79 3.29 -0.60 14.66
N GLY A 80 2.67 -0.33 15.81
CA GLY A 80 1.37 0.36 15.82
C GLY A 80 0.32 -0.40 15.00
N THR A 81 -0.24 0.26 13.98
CA THR A 81 -1.18 -0.35 13.01
C THR A 81 -0.51 -0.80 11.70
N GLN A 82 0.78 -0.48 11.52
CA GLN A 82 1.53 -0.83 10.32
C GLN A 82 2.00 -2.29 10.39
N MET A 83 1.87 -2.98 9.26
CA MET A 83 2.25 -4.38 9.11
C MET A 83 3.10 -4.52 7.85
N GLN A 84 4.34 -5.00 8.01
CA GLN A 84 5.27 -5.21 6.91
C GLN A 84 5.78 -6.65 6.94
N MET A 85 5.57 -7.38 5.85
CA MET A 85 6.08 -8.74 5.70
C MET A 85 7.30 -8.74 4.78
N GLY A 86 8.37 -9.36 5.25
CA GLY A 86 9.55 -9.67 4.44
C GLY A 86 9.78 -11.18 4.39
N SER A 87 10.50 -11.62 3.36
CA SER A 87 11.00 -12.99 3.25
C SER A 87 12.52 -12.98 3.09
N GLY A 88 13.15 -14.12 3.40
CA GLY A 88 14.60 -14.25 3.32
C GLY A 88 15.34 -13.83 4.61
N PRO A 89 16.66 -13.57 4.52
CA PRO A 89 17.47 -13.22 5.69
C PRO A 89 17.05 -11.86 6.23
N ILE A 90 16.82 -11.82 7.54
CA ILE A 90 16.56 -10.57 8.27
C ILE A 90 17.87 -9.86 8.61
N SER A 91 17.78 -8.58 8.97
CA SER A 91 18.93 -7.83 9.48
C SER A 91 19.50 -8.52 10.74
N ALA A 92 20.82 -8.43 10.92
CA ALA A 92 21.49 -9.02 12.08
C ALA A 92 20.93 -8.49 13.41
N GLU A 93 20.52 -7.21 13.44
CA GLU A 93 19.85 -6.61 14.59
C GLU A 93 18.51 -7.29 14.90
N LEU A 94 17.67 -7.57 13.89
CA LEU A 94 16.39 -8.22 14.10
C LEU A 94 16.59 -9.66 14.60
N ALA A 95 17.57 -10.37 14.04
CA ALA A 95 17.91 -11.73 14.49
C ALA A 95 18.35 -11.74 15.96
N ALA A 96 19.25 -10.83 16.35
CA ALA A 96 19.70 -10.71 17.73
C ALA A 96 18.56 -10.40 18.70
N HIS A 97 17.59 -9.56 18.30
CA HIS A 97 16.42 -9.27 19.13
C HIS A 97 15.49 -10.49 19.28
N ILE A 98 15.30 -11.28 18.22
CA ILE A 98 14.51 -12.51 18.28
C ILE A 98 15.17 -13.52 19.22
N ASP A 99 16.50 -13.67 19.16
CA ASP A 99 17.23 -14.62 20.01
C ASP A 99 17.22 -14.23 21.50
N GLN A 100 17.16 -12.94 21.80
CA GLN A 100 17.11 -12.43 23.18
C GLN A 100 15.69 -12.37 23.76
N SER A 101 14.66 -12.41 22.92
CA SER A 101 13.27 -12.25 23.31
C SER A 101 12.57 -13.61 23.39
N PRO A 102 11.93 -13.98 24.53
CA PRO A 102 11.14 -15.19 24.58
C PRO A 102 9.88 -15.07 23.70
N PRO A 103 9.43 -16.16 23.05
CA PRO A 103 8.20 -16.13 22.27
C PRO A 103 6.99 -15.89 23.18
N LEU A 104 6.05 -15.06 22.70
CA LEU A 104 4.80 -14.77 23.39
C LEU A 104 3.87 -15.99 23.41
N PRO A 105 3.04 -16.14 24.46
CA PRO A 105 2.15 -17.27 24.60
C PRO A 105 1.10 -17.24 23.49
N LEU A 106 0.92 -18.40 22.86
CA LEU A 106 -0.01 -18.60 21.77
C LEU A 106 -1.32 -19.19 22.31
N GLN A 107 -2.45 -18.64 21.88
CA GLN A 107 -3.76 -19.26 22.03
C GLN A 107 -4.24 -19.74 20.65
N THR A 108 -4.65 -21.00 20.55
CA THR A 108 -5.36 -21.49 19.35
C THR A 108 -6.78 -20.98 19.34
N VAL A 109 -7.25 -20.48 18.19
CA VAL A 109 -8.65 -20.05 18.02
C VAL A 109 -9.26 -20.77 16.82
N GLU A 110 -10.56 -21.07 16.91
CA GLU A 110 -11.28 -21.80 15.86
C GLU A 110 -11.51 -20.95 14.61
N SER A 111 -11.61 -19.63 14.78
CA SER A 111 -11.81 -18.69 13.67
C SER A 111 -11.24 -17.31 14.00
N MET A 112 -10.69 -16.63 12.99
CA MET A 112 -10.33 -15.21 13.11
C MET A 112 -11.60 -14.34 13.13
N PRO A 113 -11.59 -13.19 13.83
CA PRO A 113 -12.67 -12.23 13.71
C PRO A 113 -12.82 -11.86 12.23
N ALA A 114 -14.06 -11.86 11.73
CA ALA A 114 -14.33 -11.42 10.38
C ALA A 114 -13.77 -10.00 10.23
N ALA A 115 -12.71 -9.87 9.44
CA ALA A 115 -12.30 -8.56 9.05
C ALA A 115 -13.45 -7.95 8.25
N THR A 116 -13.94 -6.80 8.70
CA THR A 116 -14.94 -6.01 7.97
C THR A 116 -14.28 -5.42 6.73
N PHE A 117 -13.83 -6.29 5.83
CA PHE A 117 -13.61 -5.96 4.45
C PHE A 117 -14.94 -6.14 3.76
N SER A 118 -15.54 -5.05 3.31
CA SER A 118 -16.33 -5.16 2.10
C SER A 118 -15.36 -5.63 1.02
N ALA A 119 -15.34 -6.94 0.77
CA ALA A 119 -14.71 -7.51 -0.40
C ALA A 119 -15.29 -6.78 -1.61
N MET A 120 -14.54 -5.83 -2.17
CA MET A 120 -14.77 -5.44 -3.55
C MET A 120 -14.24 -6.58 -4.40
N SER A 121 -15.07 -7.62 -4.50
CA SER A 121 -15.00 -8.57 -5.59
C SER A 121 -14.86 -7.76 -6.87
N SER A 122 -13.83 -8.13 -7.64
CA SER A 122 -13.53 -7.67 -8.98
C SER A 122 -14.75 -7.11 -9.69
N MET A 123 -14.78 -5.81 -9.96
CA MET A 123 -15.74 -5.29 -10.91
C MET A 123 -15.53 -6.05 -12.22
N PRO A 124 -16.56 -6.72 -12.79
CA PRO A 124 -16.46 -7.17 -14.16
C PRO A 124 -16.20 -5.93 -15.03
N SER A 125 -15.21 -6.04 -15.92
CA SER A 125 -14.95 -4.99 -16.91
C SER A 125 -16.27 -4.68 -17.60
N MET A 126 -16.73 -3.43 -17.52
CA MET A 126 -17.84 -3.00 -18.35
C MET A 126 -17.39 -3.09 -19.80
N SER A 127 -17.80 -4.18 -20.47
CA SER A 127 -17.73 -4.27 -21.92
C SER A 127 -18.55 -3.13 -22.49
N SER A 128 -17.86 -2.20 -23.16
CA SER A 128 -18.35 -1.36 -24.26
C SER A 128 -19.83 -1.01 -24.20
N MET A 129 -20.15 0.13 -23.58
CA MET A 129 -21.45 0.78 -23.82
C MET A 129 -21.54 1.16 -25.31
N PRO A 130 -22.63 0.82 -26.00
CA PRO A 130 -22.91 1.40 -27.30
C PRO A 130 -23.12 2.91 -27.15
N SER A 131 -22.57 3.66 -28.11
CA SER A 131 -22.66 5.12 -28.21
C SER A 131 -24.10 5.59 -28.02
N MET A 132 -24.36 6.27 -26.89
CA MET A 132 -25.61 7.00 -26.72
C MET A 132 -25.61 8.20 -27.67
N SER A 133 -26.51 8.15 -28.64
CA SER A 133 -26.85 9.32 -29.45
C SER A 133 -27.50 10.38 -28.56
N SER A 134 -26.94 11.59 -28.62
CA SER A 134 -27.60 12.89 -28.45
C SER A 134 -28.65 13.00 -27.33
N MET A 135 -28.22 13.29 -26.10
CA MET A 135 -29.11 13.91 -25.12
C MET A 135 -29.14 15.44 -25.30
N PRO A 136 -30.31 16.10 -25.21
CA PRO A 136 -30.39 17.55 -25.15
C PRO A 136 -29.82 18.09 -23.83
N PRO A 137 -29.30 19.34 -23.81
CA PRO A 137 -28.65 19.89 -22.62
C PRO A 137 -29.64 20.07 -21.46
N MET A 138 -29.38 19.41 -20.34
CA MET A 138 -30.04 19.71 -19.06
C MET A 138 -29.57 21.08 -18.58
N SER A 139 -30.49 22.03 -18.49
CA SER A 139 -30.25 23.31 -17.85
C SER A 139 -30.08 23.15 -16.33
N SER A 140 -29.05 23.78 -15.79
CA SER A 140 -28.93 24.32 -14.42
C SER A 140 -29.46 23.46 -13.27
N MET A 141 -28.58 22.71 -12.59
CA MET A 141 -28.81 22.29 -11.21
C MET A 141 -28.38 23.41 -10.24
N PRO A 142 -29.18 23.74 -9.20
CA PRO A 142 -28.71 24.56 -8.10
C PRO A 142 -27.70 23.79 -7.22
N PRO A 143 -26.73 24.47 -6.59
CA PRO A 143 -25.71 23.83 -5.76
C PRO A 143 -26.33 23.17 -4.51
N MET A 144 -25.90 21.95 -4.21
CA MET A 144 -26.31 21.24 -2.98
C MET A 144 -25.59 21.86 -1.77
N ARG A 145 -26.36 22.32 -0.78
CA ARG A 145 -25.86 22.73 0.55
C ARG A 145 -26.16 21.61 1.54
N MET A 146 -25.14 21.12 2.25
CA MET A 146 -25.32 20.15 3.35
C MET A 146 -25.13 20.86 4.69
N LYS A 147 -26.10 20.72 5.60
CA LYS A 147 -26.09 21.27 6.96
C LYS A 147 -26.17 20.14 7.98
N MET A 148 -25.13 19.93 8.78
CA MET A 148 -25.12 19.00 9.91
C MET A 148 -24.87 19.79 11.20
N GLY A 149 -25.94 20.08 11.95
CA GLY A 149 -25.88 20.87 13.17
C GLY A 149 -25.36 22.30 12.94
N ASN A 150 -24.31 22.69 13.68
CA ASN A 150 -23.67 24.00 13.56
C ASN A 150 -22.59 24.08 12.45
N MET A 151 -22.35 23.01 11.69
CA MET A 151 -21.43 23.05 10.55
C MET A 151 -22.21 23.07 9.23
N GLU A 152 -22.04 24.16 8.48
CA GLU A 152 -22.53 24.37 7.13
C GLU A 152 -21.32 24.44 6.19
N MET A 153 -21.26 23.57 5.19
CA MET A 153 -20.26 23.64 4.13
C MET A 153 -20.93 24.15 2.85
N ASN A 154 -20.52 25.34 2.40
CA ASN A 154 -20.98 25.99 1.18
C ASN A 154 -19.92 25.79 0.09
N MET A 155 -20.17 24.91 -0.89
CA MET A 155 -19.35 24.79 -2.09
C MET A 155 -19.90 25.72 -3.16
N ASP A 156 -19.57 27.01 -3.02
CA ASP A 156 -19.69 27.96 -4.12
C ASP A 156 -18.52 27.75 -5.09
N SER A 157 -18.86 27.76 -6.36
CA SER A 157 -18.00 27.48 -7.50
C SER A 157 -16.74 28.38 -7.52
N SER A 158 -15.58 27.73 -7.61
CA SER A 158 -14.37 28.19 -8.33
C SER A 158 -13.65 29.45 -7.86
N VAL A 159 -12.56 29.29 -7.09
CA VAL A 159 -11.29 30.00 -7.32
C VAL A 159 -10.11 29.09 -6.98
N ILE A 160 -9.77 28.18 -7.90
CA ILE A 160 -8.37 27.81 -8.08
C ILE A 160 -7.74 29.04 -8.74
N SER A 161 -7.22 29.95 -7.92
CA SER A 161 -6.36 31.03 -8.37
C SER A 161 -5.05 30.43 -8.87
N SER A 162 -5.05 30.07 -10.16
CA SER A 162 -3.85 30.00 -10.98
C SER A 162 -3.22 31.40 -11.02
N SER A 163 -2.32 31.67 -10.08
CA SER A 163 -1.45 32.83 -10.09
C SER A 163 -0.42 32.66 -11.20
N SER A 164 -0.79 33.14 -12.38
CA SER A 164 0.09 33.43 -13.50
C SER A 164 1.09 34.50 -13.09
N THR A 165 2.32 34.12 -12.75
CA THR A 165 3.44 35.07 -12.70
C THR A 165 4.01 35.22 -14.11
N ASN A 166 3.57 36.28 -14.77
CA ASN A 166 4.30 36.91 -15.86
C ASN A 166 5.66 37.39 -15.33
N PHE A 167 6.75 36.71 -15.67
CA PHE A 167 8.07 37.33 -15.69
C PHE A 167 8.44 37.65 -17.13
N THR A 168 8.49 38.96 -17.38
CA THR A 168 8.88 39.62 -18.62
C THR A 168 10.27 39.19 -19.08
N ARG A 169 10.37 38.84 -20.36
CA ARG A 169 11.63 38.75 -21.11
C ARG A 169 12.33 40.11 -21.12
N SER A 170 13.59 40.12 -20.73
CA SER A 170 14.57 41.13 -21.16
C SER A 170 15.78 40.41 -21.75
N VAL A 171 16.07 40.80 -22.98
CA VAL A 171 17.23 40.44 -23.80
C VAL A 171 18.52 41.02 -23.22
N ALA A 172 19.65 40.29 -23.31
CA ALA A 172 20.96 40.81 -23.70
C ALA A 172 22.06 39.72 -23.62
N ASP A 173 22.68 39.50 -24.78
CA ASP A 173 24.09 39.21 -25.06
C ASP A 173 24.87 38.02 -24.45
N SER A 174 25.18 37.09 -25.36
CA SER A 174 26.54 36.66 -25.77
C SER A 174 27.57 36.25 -24.70
N ALA A 175 27.98 34.98 -24.72
CA ALA A 175 29.31 34.59 -25.24
C ALA A 175 29.66 33.10 -24.98
N ALA A 176 29.83 32.37 -26.09
CA ALA A 176 30.93 31.45 -26.40
C ALA A 176 31.33 30.29 -25.45
N LYS A 177 31.03 29.05 -25.89
CA LYS A 177 31.97 27.98 -26.36
C LYS A 177 31.24 26.64 -26.25
N ALA A 178 30.79 26.00 -27.33
CA ALA A 178 31.57 25.30 -28.35
C ALA A 178 32.64 24.36 -27.76
N THR A 179 32.32 23.08 -27.62
CA THR A 179 33.13 21.99 -28.21
C THR A 179 32.22 20.82 -28.57
N ASP A 180 32.39 20.42 -29.82
CA ASP A 180 31.82 19.31 -30.54
C ASP A 180 32.01 17.95 -29.86
N ASN A 181 31.08 17.02 -30.12
CA ASN A 181 31.49 15.85 -30.88
C ASN A 181 30.30 15.26 -31.66
N ALA A 182 30.40 15.36 -32.98
CA ALA A 182 29.53 14.70 -33.93
C ALA A 182 30.04 13.28 -34.22
N SER A 183 29.12 12.37 -34.53
CA SER A 183 29.14 11.34 -35.58
C SER A 183 28.41 10.09 -35.09
N HIS A 184 27.19 9.85 -35.56
CA HIS A 184 26.84 9.14 -36.80
C HIS A 184 26.91 7.61 -36.66
N SER A 185 25.73 6.98 -36.66
CA SER A 185 25.25 6.10 -37.75
C SER A 185 24.38 4.95 -37.24
N GLU A 186 23.11 4.99 -37.68
CA GLU A 186 22.33 3.93 -38.33
C GLU A 186 22.14 2.56 -37.62
N ASP A 187 20.85 2.30 -37.30
CA ASP A 187 20.05 1.08 -37.06
C ASP A 187 20.67 -0.33 -37.21
N PRO A 188 20.02 -1.43 -36.74
CA PRO A 188 18.82 -1.55 -35.87
C PRO A 188 19.03 -2.56 -34.72
N HIS A 189 18.57 -2.36 -33.47
CA HIS A 189 18.39 -3.47 -32.51
C HIS A 189 17.56 -3.12 -31.26
N PRO A 190 16.98 -4.12 -30.58
CA PRO A 190 15.59 -4.12 -30.14
C PRO A 190 15.37 -3.28 -28.90
N SER A 191 14.19 -2.65 -28.87
CA SER A 191 13.64 -1.88 -27.77
C SER A 191 13.58 -2.72 -26.48
N THR A 192 14.69 -2.77 -25.74
CA THR A 192 14.70 -3.22 -24.35
C THR A 192 14.08 -2.08 -23.55
N LYS A 193 12.74 -2.13 -23.44
CA LYS A 193 11.99 -1.25 -22.54
C LYS A 193 12.59 -1.41 -21.15
N VAL A 194 13.40 -0.45 -20.72
CA VAL A 194 13.91 -0.38 -19.35
C VAL A 194 12.67 -0.23 -18.47
N LYS A 195 12.27 -1.34 -17.83
CA LYS A 195 11.13 -1.38 -16.93
C LYS A 195 11.51 -0.54 -15.71
N ARG A 196 10.85 0.60 -15.57
CA ARG A 196 11.00 1.46 -14.40
C ARG A 196 10.02 0.97 -13.32
N PHE A 197 10.35 1.21 -12.05
CA PHE A 197 9.53 0.85 -10.90
C PHE A 197 9.34 2.07 -10.01
N CYS A 198 8.17 2.18 -9.38
CA CYS A 198 7.88 3.24 -8.41
C CYS A 198 8.75 3.06 -7.17
N SER A 199 9.44 4.12 -6.75
CA SER A 199 10.29 4.11 -5.55
C SER A 199 9.51 4.02 -4.23
N GLN A 200 8.22 4.38 -4.22
CA GLN A 200 7.40 4.32 -3.00
C GLN A 200 6.74 2.96 -2.78
N CYS A 201 6.28 2.30 -3.85
CA CYS A 201 5.49 1.06 -3.72
C CYS A 201 6.02 -0.12 -4.54
N GLY A 202 7.10 0.04 -5.30
CA GLY A 202 7.72 -1.02 -6.10
C GLY A 202 6.93 -1.44 -7.34
N SER A 203 5.78 -0.81 -7.63
CA SER A 203 4.96 -1.15 -8.80
C SER A 203 5.67 -0.79 -10.11
N ALA A 204 5.52 -1.62 -11.15
CA ALA A 204 6.04 -1.31 -12.48
C ALA A 204 5.35 -0.06 -13.04
N ILE A 205 6.13 0.85 -13.61
CA ILE A 205 5.67 2.12 -14.20
C ILE A 205 6.12 2.22 -15.66
N GLN A 206 5.30 2.84 -16.49
CA GLN A 206 5.67 3.11 -17.87
C GLN A 206 6.55 4.36 -17.97
N PRO A 207 7.43 4.45 -18.97
CA PRO A 207 8.27 5.64 -19.19
C PRO A 207 7.47 6.93 -19.43
N SER A 208 6.22 6.81 -19.90
CA SER A 208 5.30 7.92 -20.13
C SER A 208 4.49 8.32 -18.88
N ASP A 209 4.59 7.58 -17.78
CA ASP A 209 3.83 7.85 -16.57
C ASP A 209 4.47 9.00 -15.80
N ASN A 210 3.64 10.00 -15.45
CA ASN A 210 4.03 11.10 -14.56
C ASN A 210 3.67 10.81 -13.09
N PHE A 211 2.81 9.81 -12.85
CA PHE A 211 2.32 9.40 -11.54
C PHE A 211 2.22 7.88 -11.49
N CYS A 212 2.44 7.29 -10.32
CA CYS A 212 2.25 5.86 -10.12
C CYS A 212 0.77 5.50 -10.05
N ALA A 213 0.31 4.59 -10.91
CA ALA A 213 -1.08 4.13 -10.93
C ALA A 213 -1.50 3.37 -9.65
N TYR A 214 -0.54 2.89 -8.85
CA TYR A 214 -0.82 2.10 -7.65
C TYR A 214 -0.89 2.94 -6.37
N CYS A 215 0.06 3.88 -6.18
CA CYS A 215 0.13 4.69 -4.96
C CYS A 215 -0.15 6.19 -5.17
N GLY A 216 -0.28 6.65 -6.41
CA GLY A 216 -0.54 8.06 -6.73
C GLY A 216 0.67 9.00 -6.65
N GLU A 217 1.84 8.49 -6.27
CA GLU A 217 3.06 9.31 -6.14
C GLU A 217 3.54 9.86 -7.49
N ARG A 218 4.03 11.10 -7.50
CA ARG A 218 4.59 11.74 -8.70
C ARG A 218 5.95 11.13 -9.05
N LEU A 219 6.11 10.72 -10.29
CA LEU A 219 7.34 10.12 -10.80
C LEU A 219 8.26 11.23 -11.32
N SER A 220 9.43 11.37 -10.69
CA SER A 220 10.50 12.24 -11.19
C SER A 220 11.13 11.59 -12.43
N ASN A 221 10.51 11.78 -13.60
CA ASN A 221 11.14 11.40 -14.86
C ASN A 221 12.32 12.36 -15.13
N GLY A 222 13.52 11.93 -14.77
CA GLY A 222 14.78 12.52 -15.24
C GLY A 222 15.09 12.12 -16.67
#